data_AF-A0A355BCX5-F1
#
_entry.id   AF-A0A355BCX5-F1
#
_cell.length_a   1.000
_cell.length_b   1.000
_cell.length_c   1.000
_cell.angle_alpha   90.00
_cell.angle_beta   90.00
_cell.angle_gamma   90.00
#
_symmetry.space_group_name_H-M   'P 1'
#
loop_
_entity.id
_entity.type
_entity.pdbx_description
1 polymer ?
#
loop_
_entity_poly.entity_id
_entity_poly.type
_entity_poly.pdbx_seq_one_letter_code
_entity_poly.pdbx_strand_id
1 'polypeptide(L)'
;NFKVIFNELKDSDEKVVSGLKFKKLADEIKTYIEKQSDIITITMNKVEFLKLAAATINRSFEGDPLKLNSFIDAIELLDSIASNELKDTLILFVKTRLEGKAREIIPENPTSIQDIIKILKNKIKPENSKVVAGKIATLQIRNNDYAEFSKNVEELADALERTLVIEGMTQ
;
A
#
# COMPACT_ATOMS: atom_id res chain seq x y z
N ASN A 1 32.50 20.89 7.43
CA ASN A 1 33.56 20.12 6.73
C ASN A 1 34.26 20.84 5.58
N PHE A 2 33.58 21.59 4.68
CA PHE A 2 34.27 22.40 3.65
C PHE A 2 35.34 23.38 4.19
N LYS A 3 35.10 23.94 5.38
CA LYS A 3 36.00 24.93 6.01
C LYS A 3 37.34 24.36 6.50
N VAL A 4 37.40 23.07 6.79
CA VAL A 4 38.62 22.39 7.28
C VAL A 4 39.56 22.07 6.11
N ILE A 5 38.99 21.55 5.02
CA ILE A 5 39.73 21.19 3.79
C ILE A 5 40.35 22.43 3.13
N PHE A 6 39.67 23.57 3.19
CA PHE A 6 40.20 24.82 2.61
C PHE A 6 41.39 25.39 3.39
N ASN A 7 41.45 25.14 4.71
CA ASN A 7 42.53 25.65 5.55
C ASN A 7 43.82 24.81 5.43
N GLU A 8 43.73 23.51 5.17
CA GLU A 8 44.91 22.64 4.98
C GLU A 8 45.65 22.87 3.65
N LEU A 9 45.04 23.61 2.71
CA LEU A 9 45.60 23.88 1.38
C LEU A 9 46.45 25.16 1.31
N LYS A 10 46.41 26.01 2.35
CA LYS A 10 47.12 27.29 2.35
C LYS A 10 48.62 27.17 2.61
N ASP A 11 49.06 26.02 3.16
CA ASP A 11 50.42 25.85 3.72
C ASP A 11 51.33 24.87 2.95
N SER A 12 51.06 24.53 1.67
CA SER A 12 51.97 23.62 0.94
C SER A 12 52.22 24.03 -0.53
N ASP A 13 53.45 24.46 -0.79
CA ASP A 13 54.22 24.61 -2.03
C ASP A 13 53.51 24.53 -3.40
N GLU A 14 53.76 25.55 -4.22
CA GLU A 14 52.70 26.34 -4.85
C GLU A 14 52.31 25.98 -6.30
N LYS A 15 52.95 25.03 -7.02
CA LYS A 15 52.65 24.88 -8.47
C LYS A 15 52.45 23.48 -9.05
N VAL A 16 52.97 22.41 -8.46
CA VAL A 16 52.78 21.03 -8.97
C VAL A 16 51.86 20.21 -8.06
N VAL A 17 51.94 20.45 -6.75
CA VAL A 17 51.08 19.84 -5.73
C VAL A 17 49.65 20.39 -5.80
N SER A 18 49.49 21.65 -6.21
CA SER A 18 48.19 22.29 -6.42
C SER A 18 47.36 21.56 -7.49
N GLY A 19 47.92 21.29 -8.68
CA GLY A 19 47.20 20.62 -9.77
C GLY A 19 46.69 19.21 -9.43
N LEU A 20 47.49 18.41 -8.72
CA LEU A 20 47.08 17.06 -8.29
C LEU A 20 46.02 17.10 -7.17
N LYS A 21 46.16 18.02 -6.21
CA LYS A 21 45.18 18.23 -5.13
C LYS A 21 43.86 18.78 -5.67
N PHE A 22 43.90 19.70 -6.64
CA PHE A 22 42.70 20.23 -7.30
C PHE A 22 41.96 19.16 -8.11
N LYS A 23 42.68 18.27 -8.81
CA LYS A 23 42.05 17.17 -9.55
C LYS A 23 41.34 16.19 -8.62
N LYS A 24 41.99 15.79 -7.53
CA LYS A 24 41.39 14.91 -6.51
C LYS A 24 40.15 15.54 -5.88
N LEU A 25 40.22 16.83 -5.53
CA LEU A 25 39.07 17.57 -5.00
C LEU A 25 37.93 17.69 -6.02
N ALA A 26 38.24 17.90 -7.29
CA ALA A 26 37.24 17.95 -8.36
C ALA A 26 36.55 16.59 -8.56
N ASP A 27 37.30 15.49 -8.51
CA ASP A 27 36.76 14.13 -8.58
C ASP A 27 35.83 13.82 -7.38
N GLU A 28 36.24 14.21 -6.16
CA GLU A 28 35.41 14.05 -4.95
C GLU A 28 34.13 14.88 -5.00
N ILE A 29 34.21 16.14 -5.47
CA ILE A 29 33.04 17.01 -5.68
C ILE A 29 32.11 16.39 -6.72
N LYS A 30 32.64 15.88 -7.83
CA LYS A 30 31.86 15.23 -8.89
C LYS A 30 31.10 14.01 -8.35
N THR A 31 31.77 13.12 -7.63
CA THR A 31 31.13 11.94 -7.01
C THR A 31 30.05 12.34 -6.00
N TYR A 32 30.25 13.43 -5.25
CA TYR A 32 29.23 13.93 -4.33
C TYR A 32 28.00 14.47 -5.07
N ILE A 33 28.20 15.25 -6.14
CA ILE A 33 27.11 15.79 -6.96
C ILE A 33 26.30 14.65 -7.62
N GLU A 34 26.97 13.64 -8.16
CA GLU A 34 26.33 12.46 -8.77
C GLU A 34 25.46 11.73 -7.74
N LYS A 35 25.99 11.44 -6.54
CA LYS A 35 25.21 10.83 -5.45
C LYS A 35 23.99 11.65 -5.04
N GLN A 36 24.11 12.98 -4.97
CA GLN A 36 22.97 13.84 -4.65
C GLN A 36 21.91 13.83 -5.76
N SER A 37 22.33 13.81 -7.02
CA SER A 37 21.43 13.70 -8.18
C SER A 37 20.65 12.39 -8.16
N ASP A 38 21.29 11.27 -7.82
CA ASP A 38 20.63 9.96 -7.70
C ASP A 38 19.58 9.95 -6.59
N ILE A 39 19.91 10.53 -5.42
CA ILE A 39 18.97 10.64 -4.29
C ILE A 39 17.75 11.48 -4.68
N ILE A 40 17.95 12.60 -5.37
CA ILE A 40 16.86 13.46 -5.84
C ILE A 40 15.97 12.69 -6.83
N THR A 41 16.58 11.96 -7.77
CA THR A 41 15.86 11.17 -8.77
C THR A 41 15.02 10.06 -8.13
N ILE A 42 15.58 9.31 -7.18
CA ILE A 42 14.86 8.26 -6.43
C ILE A 42 13.70 8.87 -5.62
N THR A 43 13.93 10.04 -5.01
CA THR A 43 12.89 10.73 -4.21
C THR A 43 11.75 11.23 -5.09
N MET A 44 12.05 11.80 -6.26
CA MET A 44 11.02 12.21 -7.22
C MET A 44 10.18 11.01 -7.69
N ASN A 45 10.84 9.89 -8.00
CA ASN A 45 10.17 8.66 -8.40
C ASN A 45 9.24 8.12 -7.29
N LYS A 46 9.65 8.18 -6.02
CA LYS A 46 8.79 7.84 -4.87
C LYS A 46 7.53 8.71 -4.79
N VAL A 47 7.66 10.01 -4.97
CA VAL A 47 6.51 10.94 -4.91
C VAL A 47 5.54 10.70 -6.06
N GLU A 48 6.04 10.48 -7.27
CA GLU A 48 5.21 10.16 -8.44
C GLU A 48 4.50 8.81 -8.26
N PHE A 49 5.21 7.80 -7.78
CA PHE A 49 4.64 6.50 -7.47
C PHE A 49 3.53 6.60 -6.40
N LEU A 50 3.75 7.37 -5.33
CA LEU A 50 2.72 7.56 -4.30
C LEU A 50 1.49 8.30 -4.81
N LYS A 51 1.64 9.26 -5.74
CA LYS A 51 0.50 9.91 -6.40
C LYS A 51 -0.30 8.91 -7.22
N LEU A 52 0.38 8.06 -7.99
CA LEU A 52 -0.28 6.97 -8.73
C LEU A 52 -0.98 6.01 -7.77
N ALA A 53 -0.30 5.57 -6.72
CA ALA A 53 -0.85 4.66 -5.72
C ALA A 53 -2.10 5.24 -5.03
N ALA A 54 -2.09 6.55 -4.70
CA ALA A 54 -3.23 7.25 -4.15
C ALA A 54 -4.41 7.41 -5.13
N ALA A 55 -4.13 7.51 -6.43
CA ALA A 55 -5.16 7.53 -7.46
C ALA A 55 -5.78 6.14 -7.68
N THR A 56 -4.96 5.07 -7.67
CA THR A 56 -5.40 3.68 -7.84
C THR A 56 -6.17 3.19 -6.61
N ILE A 57 -5.65 3.42 -5.41
CA ILE A 57 -6.30 3.08 -4.14
C ILE A 57 -6.79 4.40 -3.50
N ASN A 58 -7.92 4.87 -4.01
CA ASN A 58 -8.52 6.16 -3.64
C ASN A 58 -9.44 6.10 -2.42
N ARG A 59 -9.70 4.91 -1.89
CA ARG A 59 -10.54 4.68 -0.71
C ARG A 59 -9.87 3.70 0.24
N SER A 60 -10.13 3.89 1.52
CA SER A 60 -9.74 2.93 2.55
C SER A 60 -10.56 1.65 2.44
N PHE A 61 -9.96 0.53 2.82
CA PHE A 61 -10.57 -0.78 2.84
C PHE A 61 -10.77 -1.25 4.27
N GLU A 62 -12.04 -1.41 4.66
CA GLU A 62 -12.44 -1.78 6.03
C GLU A 62 -12.54 -3.29 6.26
N GLY A 63 -12.51 -4.09 5.19
CA GLY A 63 -12.67 -5.54 5.25
C GLY A 63 -13.99 -6.08 4.72
N ASP A 64 -14.67 -5.33 3.86
CA ASP A 64 -15.87 -5.78 3.12
C ASP A 64 -15.49 -6.88 2.10
N PRO A 65 -16.02 -8.11 2.24
CA PRO A 65 -15.74 -9.21 1.31
C PRO A 65 -16.10 -8.90 -0.14
N LEU A 66 -17.11 -8.07 -0.40
CA LEU A 66 -17.54 -7.74 -1.77
C LEU A 66 -16.56 -6.83 -2.50
N LYS A 67 -15.80 -6.03 -1.75
CA LYS A 67 -14.79 -5.09 -2.29
C LYS A 67 -13.38 -5.67 -2.26
N LEU A 68 -13.20 -6.86 -1.65
CA LEU A 68 -11.90 -7.47 -1.43
C LEU A 68 -11.13 -7.68 -2.74
N ASN A 69 -11.75 -8.27 -3.76
CA ASN A 69 -11.06 -8.57 -5.02
C ASN A 69 -10.62 -7.29 -5.73
N SER A 70 -11.49 -6.29 -5.84
CA SER A 70 -11.12 -5.01 -6.44
C SER A 70 -9.96 -4.32 -5.71
N PHE A 71 -9.92 -4.41 -4.38
CA PHE A 71 -8.82 -3.89 -3.60
C PHE A 71 -7.51 -4.68 -3.82
N ILE A 72 -7.60 -6.01 -3.91
CA ILE A 72 -6.46 -6.88 -4.19
C ILE A 72 -5.90 -6.61 -5.59
N ASP A 73 -6.75 -6.53 -6.61
CA ASP A 73 -6.34 -6.27 -7.99
C ASP A 73 -5.60 -4.93 -8.10
N ALA A 74 -6.06 -3.91 -7.37
CA ALA A 74 -5.40 -2.62 -7.29
C ALA A 74 -4.00 -2.72 -6.66
N ILE A 75 -3.84 -3.51 -5.59
CA ILE A 75 -2.55 -3.75 -4.94
C ILE A 75 -1.63 -4.55 -5.87
N GLU A 76 -2.12 -5.61 -6.50
CA GLU A 76 -1.35 -6.44 -7.43
C GLU A 76 -0.84 -5.64 -8.63
N LEU A 77 -1.68 -4.74 -9.17
CA LEU A 77 -1.28 -3.80 -10.21
C LEU A 77 -0.11 -2.91 -9.74
N LEU A 78 -0.24 -2.27 -8.57
CA LEU A 78 0.83 -1.43 -8.03
C LEU A 78 2.10 -2.22 -7.72
N ASP A 79 1.97 -3.45 -7.24
CA ASP A 79 3.09 -4.35 -6.97
C ASP A 79 3.82 -4.71 -8.28
N SER A 80 3.10 -4.94 -9.37
CA SER A 80 3.70 -5.24 -10.68
C SER A 80 4.50 -4.09 -11.29
N ILE A 81 4.14 -2.84 -10.97
CA ILE A 81 4.78 -1.63 -11.50
C ILE A 81 5.92 -1.16 -10.58
N ALA A 82 5.84 -1.45 -9.29
CA ALA A 82 6.83 -1.03 -8.31
C ALA A 82 8.20 -1.68 -8.54
N SER A 83 9.24 -0.85 -8.70
CA SER A 83 10.62 -1.29 -8.63
C SER A 83 10.99 -1.76 -7.22
N ASN A 84 12.08 -2.51 -7.08
CA ASN A 84 12.53 -3.06 -5.79
C ASN A 84 12.69 -1.98 -4.70
N GLU A 85 13.14 -0.78 -5.07
CA GLU A 85 13.34 0.36 -4.17
C GLU A 85 12.01 0.97 -3.64
N LEU A 86 10.89 0.67 -4.30
CA LEU A 86 9.56 1.18 -3.98
C LEU A 86 8.71 0.17 -3.20
N LYS A 87 9.12 -1.10 -3.11
CA LYS A 87 8.34 -2.17 -2.46
C LYS A 87 8.02 -1.85 -1.00
N ASP A 88 9.00 -1.40 -0.23
CA ASP A 88 8.79 -1.02 1.18
C ASP A 88 7.84 0.17 1.31
N THR A 89 7.94 1.12 0.37
CA THR A 89 7.05 2.29 0.33
C THR A 89 5.62 1.86 0.00
N LEU A 90 5.45 0.92 -0.93
CA LEU A 90 4.15 0.34 -1.28
C LEU A 90 3.53 -0.40 -0.08
N ILE A 91 4.31 -1.20 0.65
CA ILE A 91 3.84 -1.90 1.86
C ILE A 91 3.29 -0.91 2.89
N LEU A 92 4.06 0.16 3.17
CA LEU A 92 3.63 1.19 4.11
C LEU A 92 2.38 1.91 3.60
N PHE A 93 2.34 2.27 2.32
CA PHE A 93 1.17 2.91 1.71
C PHE A 93 -0.08 2.05 1.82
N VAL A 94 -0.01 0.76 1.46
CA VAL A 94 -1.15 -0.17 1.57
C VAL A 94 -1.63 -0.24 3.01
N LYS A 95 -0.74 -0.33 4.00
CA LYS A 95 -1.13 -0.28 5.42
C LYS A 95 -1.91 0.98 5.80
N THR A 96 -1.58 2.15 5.24
CA THR A 96 -2.34 3.39 5.49
C THR A 96 -3.73 3.40 4.86
N ARG A 97 -4.01 2.48 3.93
CA ARG A 97 -5.30 2.31 3.28
C ARG A 97 -6.14 1.20 3.90
N LEU A 98 -5.65 0.52 4.92
CA LEU A 98 -6.39 -0.49 5.66
C LEU A 98 -7.00 0.12 6.92
N GLU A 99 -8.29 -0.13 7.12
CA GLU A 99 -9.06 0.33 8.27
C GLU A 99 -9.86 -0.82 8.88
N GLY A 100 -10.43 -0.58 10.06
CA GLY A 100 -11.31 -1.53 10.76
C GLY A 100 -10.76 -2.96 10.82
N LYS A 101 -11.61 -3.93 10.47
CA LYS A 101 -11.28 -5.35 10.48
C LYS A 101 -10.09 -5.68 9.59
N ALA A 102 -9.96 -5.02 8.44
CA ALA A 102 -8.84 -5.28 7.54
C ALA A 102 -7.50 -4.83 8.13
N ARG A 103 -7.47 -3.74 8.93
CA ARG A 103 -6.24 -3.30 9.62
C ARG A 103 -5.87 -4.23 10.77
N GLU A 104 -6.85 -4.69 11.54
CA GLU A 104 -6.66 -5.54 12.73
C GLU A 104 -6.01 -6.89 12.41
N ILE A 105 -6.34 -7.47 11.25
CA ILE A 105 -5.80 -8.77 10.85
C ILE A 105 -4.38 -8.71 10.28
N ILE A 106 -3.89 -7.53 9.90
CA ILE A 106 -2.56 -7.36 9.29
C ILE A 106 -1.51 -7.14 10.38
N PRO A 107 -0.38 -7.87 10.34
CA PRO A 107 0.69 -7.71 11.32
C PRO A 107 1.28 -6.30 11.30
N GLU A 108 1.96 -5.94 12.38
CA GLU A 108 2.60 -4.62 12.49
C GLU A 108 3.70 -4.44 11.45
N ASN A 109 4.49 -5.48 11.17
CA ASN A 109 5.60 -5.46 10.22
C ASN A 109 5.42 -6.54 9.14
N PRO A 110 4.54 -6.34 8.14
CA PRO A 110 4.42 -7.27 7.03
C PRO A 110 5.66 -7.23 6.14
N THR A 111 6.15 -8.40 5.75
CA THR A 111 7.39 -8.56 5.00
C THR A 111 7.23 -8.33 3.49
N SER A 112 6.03 -8.58 2.96
CA SER A 112 5.74 -8.42 1.54
C SER A 112 4.27 -8.07 1.26
N ILE A 113 4.02 -7.53 0.07
CA ILE A 113 2.65 -7.30 -0.43
C ILE A 113 1.88 -8.62 -0.59
N GLN A 114 2.56 -9.68 -1.03
CA GLN A 114 1.96 -11.00 -1.20
C GLN A 114 1.48 -11.60 0.12
N ASP A 115 2.20 -11.35 1.22
CA ASP A 115 1.77 -11.75 2.56
C ASP A 115 0.49 -11.02 2.97
N ILE A 116 0.40 -9.71 2.71
CA ILE A 116 -0.81 -8.92 2.97
C ILE A 116 -1.99 -9.51 2.19
N ILE A 117 -1.84 -9.72 0.88
CA ILE A 117 -2.89 -10.29 0.02
C ILE A 117 -3.36 -11.64 0.56
N LYS A 118 -2.42 -12.53 0.90
CA LYS A 118 -2.73 -13.86 1.45
C LYS A 118 -3.52 -13.77 2.76
N ILE A 119 -3.14 -12.86 3.67
CA ILE A 119 -3.85 -12.69 4.94
C ILE A 119 -5.26 -12.16 4.69
N LEU A 120 -5.42 -11.15 3.82
CA LEU A 120 -6.73 -10.60 3.47
C LEU A 120 -7.64 -11.68 2.87
N LYS A 121 -7.19 -12.45 1.86
CA LYS A 121 -7.94 -13.55 1.25
C LYS A 121 -8.34 -14.63 2.26
N ASN A 122 -7.48 -14.91 3.25
CA ASN A 122 -7.75 -15.95 4.24
C ASN A 122 -8.71 -15.52 5.34
N LYS A 123 -8.65 -14.26 5.77
CA LYS A 123 -9.36 -13.75 6.96
C LYS A 123 -10.63 -12.97 6.62
N ILE A 124 -10.72 -12.39 5.43
CA ILE A 124 -11.91 -11.68 4.95
C ILE A 124 -12.68 -12.65 4.07
N LYS A 125 -13.77 -13.18 4.63
CA LYS A 125 -14.70 -14.06 3.94
C LYS A 125 -16.12 -13.52 4.11
N PRO A 126 -17.00 -13.74 3.12
CA PRO A 126 -18.43 -13.59 3.32
C PRO A 126 -18.89 -14.40 4.54
N GLU A 127 -19.99 -13.96 5.14
CA GLU A 127 -20.67 -14.77 6.15
C GLU A 127 -21.10 -16.11 5.55
N ASN A 128 -21.26 -17.15 6.36
CA ASN A 128 -21.76 -18.42 5.85
C ASN A 128 -23.28 -18.35 5.61
N SER A 129 -23.78 -19.23 4.75
CA SER A 129 -25.20 -19.29 4.37
C SER A 129 -26.12 -19.42 5.60
N LYS A 130 -25.69 -20.19 6.61
CA LYS A 130 -26.45 -20.41 7.86
C LYS A 130 -26.64 -19.12 8.68
N VAL A 131 -25.62 -18.28 8.77
CA VAL A 131 -25.70 -17.01 9.49
C VAL A 131 -26.63 -16.04 8.75
N VAL A 132 -26.52 -15.97 7.42
CA VAL A 132 -27.39 -15.12 6.61
C VAL A 132 -28.85 -15.58 6.71
N ALA A 133 -29.11 -16.89 6.59
CA ALA A 133 -30.45 -17.46 6.78
C ALA A 133 -31.01 -17.19 8.19
N GLY A 134 -30.16 -17.27 9.22
CA GLY A 134 -30.52 -16.89 10.59
C GLY A 134 -30.94 -15.42 10.69
N LYS A 135 -30.20 -14.49 10.06
CA LYS A 135 -30.54 -13.06 10.04
C LYS A 135 -31.89 -12.81 9.36
N ILE A 136 -32.15 -13.48 8.22
CA ILE A 136 -33.44 -13.42 7.52
C ILE A 136 -34.57 -13.89 8.43
N ALA A 137 -34.39 -15.02 9.12
CA ALA A 137 -35.41 -15.57 10.03
C ALA A 137 -35.73 -14.65 11.22
N THR A 138 -34.75 -13.84 11.64
CA THR A 138 -34.93 -12.85 12.73
C THR A 138 -35.38 -11.47 12.25
N LEU A 139 -35.48 -11.24 10.94
CA LEU A 139 -35.86 -9.94 10.41
C LEU A 139 -37.32 -9.64 10.75
N GLN A 140 -37.57 -8.45 11.29
CA GLN A 140 -38.90 -8.00 11.67
C GLN A 140 -39.08 -6.55 11.24
N ILE A 141 -40.31 -6.19 10.87
CA ILE A 141 -40.67 -4.81 10.58
C ILE A 141 -40.56 -4.02 11.89
N ARG A 142 -39.69 -3.00 11.91
CA ARG A 142 -39.55 -2.08 13.04
C ARG A 142 -40.22 -0.77 12.66
N ASN A 143 -40.92 -0.16 13.62
CA ASN A 143 -41.53 1.17 13.46
C ASN A 143 -42.43 1.34 12.23
N ASN A 144 -43.02 0.25 11.71
CA ASN A 144 -43.78 0.24 10.45
C ASN A 144 -42.99 0.75 9.22
N ASP A 145 -41.66 0.68 9.26
CA ASP A 145 -40.83 1.01 8.09
C ASP A 145 -40.72 -0.21 7.17
N TYR A 146 -41.70 -0.33 6.27
CA TYR A 146 -41.75 -1.40 5.28
C TYR A 146 -40.68 -1.22 4.19
N ALA A 147 -40.24 0.01 3.92
CA ALA A 147 -39.23 0.27 2.90
C ALA A 147 -37.84 -0.20 3.37
N GLU A 148 -37.47 0.14 4.61
CA GLU A 148 -36.25 -0.36 5.23
C GLU A 148 -36.28 -1.89 5.38
N PHE A 149 -37.42 -2.45 5.78
CA PHE A 149 -37.58 -3.90 5.86
C PHE A 149 -37.38 -4.57 4.48
N SER A 150 -38.08 -4.13 3.43
CA SER A 150 -37.93 -4.69 2.08
C SER A 150 -36.49 -4.61 1.59
N LYS A 151 -35.83 -3.46 1.77
CA LYS A 151 -34.42 -3.30 1.42
C LYS A 151 -33.52 -4.30 2.13
N ASN A 152 -33.69 -4.47 3.44
CA ASN A 152 -32.88 -5.40 4.24
C ASN A 152 -33.15 -6.87 3.84
N VAL A 153 -34.39 -7.22 3.49
CA VAL A 153 -34.72 -8.57 2.97
C VAL A 153 -33.99 -8.82 1.65
N GLU A 154 -34.04 -7.88 0.71
CA GLU A 154 -33.36 -7.99 -0.59
C GLU A 154 -31.84 -8.12 -0.42
N GLU A 155 -31.22 -7.26 0.39
CA GLU A 155 -29.77 -7.31 0.65
C GLU A 155 -29.33 -8.65 1.27
N LEU A 156 -30.12 -9.21 2.19
CA LEU A 156 -29.83 -10.51 2.80
C LEU A 156 -30.12 -11.68 1.86
N ALA A 157 -31.12 -11.59 0.99
CA ALA A 157 -31.40 -12.60 -0.02
C ALA A 157 -30.26 -12.69 -1.04
N ASP A 158 -29.79 -11.55 -1.55
CA ASP A 158 -28.62 -11.45 -2.42
C ASP A 158 -27.36 -12.01 -1.74
N ALA A 159 -27.16 -11.70 -0.46
CA ALA A 159 -26.05 -12.23 0.31
C ALA A 159 -26.15 -13.76 0.44
N LEU A 160 -27.35 -14.29 0.72
CA LEU A 160 -27.58 -15.72 0.86
C LEU A 160 -27.27 -16.46 -0.44
N GLU A 161 -27.80 -15.97 -1.57
CA GLU A 161 -27.55 -16.54 -2.89
C GLU A 161 -26.05 -16.63 -3.18
N ARG A 162 -25.31 -15.54 -2.99
CA ARG A 162 -23.85 -15.51 -3.19
C ARG A 162 -23.13 -16.52 -2.30
N THR A 163 -23.54 -16.64 -1.03
CA THR A 163 -22.90 -17.58 -0.10
C THR A 163 -23.16 -19.03 -0.45
N LEU A 164 -24.36 -19.37 -0.94
CA LEU A 164 -24.71 -20.72 -1.39
C LEU A 164 -23.90 -21.14 -2.62
N VAL A 165 -23.68 -20.21 -3.55
CA VAL A 165 -22.80 -20.43 -4.72
C VAL A 165 -21.36 -20.69 -4.26
N ILE A 166 -20.83 -19.87 -3.35
CA ILE A 166 -19.46 -20.02 -2.82
C ILE A 166 -19.30 -21.34 -2.06
N GLU A 167 -20.32 -21.77 -1.31
CA GLU A 167 -20.34 -23.04 -0.58
C GLU A 167 -20.56 -24.26 -1.49
N GLY A 168 -20.82 -24.05 -2.80
CA GLY A 168 -21.02 -25.12 -3.77
C GLY A 168 -22.36 -25.83 -3.63
N MET A 169 -23.35 -25.20 -2.99
CA MET A 169 -24.68 -25.78 -2.77
C MET A 169 -25.60 -25.63 -3.99
N THR A 170 -25.28 -24.72 -4.91
CA THR A 170 -26.02 -24.47 -6.14
C THR A 170 -25.03 -24.46 -7.32
N GLN A 171 -24.87 -25.63 -7.97
CA GLN A 171 -24.27 -25.77 -9.31
C GLN A 171 -25.32 -26.35 -10.25
#